data_AF-A0A8J2PZI6-F1
#
_entry.id   AF-A0A8J2PZI6-F1
#
_cell.length_a   1.000
_cell.length_b   1.000
_cell.length_c   1.000
_cell.angle_alpha   90.00
_cell.angle_beta   90.00
_cell.angle_gamma   90.00
#
_symmetry.space_group_name_H-M   'P 1'
#
loop_
_entity.id
_entity.type
_entity.pdbx_description
1 polymer ?
#
loop_
_entity_poly.entity_id
_entity_poly.type
_entity_poly.pdbx_seq_one_letter_code
_entity_poly.pdbx_strand_id
1 'polypeptide(L)'
;MLLLDMPKQCEGVILDTILGFDNDNFPVVLSPLGKWDVKRLLQEIGPDALLRSKWKLEKEIQEAMKNKLTTEGVPVTQYSIICDLDGLSISQGTFAVLRFLTDASRIDEA
;
A
#
# COMPACT_ATOMS: atom_id res chain seq x y z
N MET A 1 4.40 -10.33 4.32
CA MET A 1 4.26 -10.31 2.86
C MET A 1 2.79 -10.53 2.54
N LEU A 2 2.08 -9.47 2.17
CA LEU A 2 0.68 -9.56 1.76
C LEU A 2 0.58 -10.19 0.38
N LEU A 3 0.49 -11.51 0.36
CA LEU A 3 0.05 -12.24 -0.82
C LEU A 3 -1.47 -12.10 -0.87
N LEU A 4 -1.95 -11.15 -1.67
CA LEU A 4 -3.25 -11.31 -2.31
C LEU A 4 -3.23 -12.63 -3.10
N ASP A 5 -4.40 -13.23 -3.35
CA ASP A 5 -4.59 -14.19 -4.46
C ASP A 5 -4.37 -13.42 -5.78
N MET A 6 -3.12 -13.08 -6.01
CA MET A 6 -2.64 -12.38 -7.18
C MET A 6 -2.66 -13.38 -8.32
N PRO A 7 -3.14 -13.00 -9.51
CA PRO A 7 -2.91 -13.81 -10.70
C PRO A 7 -1.43 -14.21 -10.74
N LYS A 8 -1.10 -15.44 -11.14
CA LYS A 8 0.31 -15.93 -11.22
C LYS A 8 1.27 -14.96 -11.94
N GLN A 9 0.72 -14.09 -12.78
CA GLN A 9 1.46 -13.07 -13.52
C GLN A 9 1.96 -11.92 -12.61
N CYS A 10 1.29 -11.62 -11.51
CA CYS A 10 1.71 -10.63 -10.50
C CYS A 10 2.68 -11.20 -9.44
N GLU A 11 3.13 -12.46 -9.56
CA GLU A 11 4.16 -13.03 -8.68
C GLU A 11 5.46 -12.18 -8.71
N GLY A 12 5.97 -11.84 -7.54
CA GLY A 12 7.17 -11.01 -7.38
C GLY A 12 6.92 -9.51 -7.22
N VAL A 13 5.68 -9.03 -7.34
CA VAL A 13 5.37 -7.63 -6.99
C VAL A 13 5.28 -7.49 -5.49
N ILE A 14 6.28 -6.84 -4.88
CA ILE A 14 6.30 -6.54 -3.45
C ILE A 14 5.38 -5.34 -3.21
N LEU A 15 4.18 -5.63 -2.74
CA LEU A 15 3.29 -4.63 -2.17
C LEU A 15 3.73 -4.29 -0.74
N ASP A 16 3.08 -3.28 -0.17
CA ASP A 16 3.31 -2.87 1.21
C ASP A 16 3.31 -4.06 2.18
N THR A 17 4.19 -4.03 3.16
CA THR A 17 4.33 -5.09 4.16
C THR A 17 4.63 -4.50 5.53
N ILE A 18 4.00 -5.07 6.56
CA ILE A 18 4.32 -4.77 7.97
C ILE A 18 5.64 -5.46 8.32
N LEU A 19 6.64 -4.69 8.74
CA LEU A 19 7.98 -5.16 9.11
C LEU A 19 8.12 -5.52 10.60
N GLY A 20 7.24 -4.99 11.45
CA GLY A 20 7.34 -5.11 12.90
C GLY A 20 6.92 -3.81 13.57
N PHE A 21 7.60 -3.45 14.66
CA PHE A 21 7.36 -2.23 15.42
C PHE A 21 8.65 -1.41 15.53
N ASP A 22 8.51 -0.09 15.56
CA ASP A 22 9.63 0.82 15.84
C ASP A 22 9.90 0.94 17.35
N ASN A 23 10.86 1.79 17.71
CA ASN A 23 11.26 2.01 19.10
C ASN A 23 10.14 2.61 19.98
N ASP A 24 9.15 3.25 19.36
CA ASP A 24 8.00 3.84 20.03
C ASP A 24 6.79 2.88 20.06
N ASN A 25 6.98 1.63 19.62
CA ASN A 25 5.96 0.59 19.50
C ASN A 25 4.87 0.88 18.45
N PHE A 26 5.15 1.72 17.45
CA PHE A 26 4.25 1.88 16.31
C PHE A 26 4.54 0.80 15.26
N PRO A 27 3.52 0.17 14.66
CA PRO A 27 3.71 -0.71 13.51
C PRO A 27 4.47 -0.01 12.41
N VAL A 28 5.40 -0.71 11.77
CA VAL A 28 6.19 -0.17 10.66
C VAL A 28 5.75 -0.83 9.36
N VAL A 29 5.35 -0.04 8.39
CA VAL A 29 4.96 -0.46 7.05
C VAL A 29 6.04 -0.07 6.05
N LEU A 30 6.58 -1.02 5.31
CA LEU A 30 7.44 -0.74 4.16
C LEU A 30 6.59 -0.62 2.90
N SER A 31 6.74 0.49 2.17
CA SER A 31 6.15 0.70 0.86
C SER A 31 7.25 0.91 -0.18
N PRO A 32 7.62 -0.12 -0.97
CA PRO A 32 8.71 -0.03 -1.95
C PRO A 32 8.22 0.56 -3.28
N LEU A 33 7.82 1.84 -3.24
CA LEU A 33 7.24 2.56 -4.37
C LEU A 33 8.13 2.56 -5.62
N GLY A 34 9.45 2.63 -5.44
CA GLY A 34 10.38 2.58 -6.56
C GLY A 34 10.41 1.24 -7.29
N LYS A 35 9.99 0.15 -6.63
CA LYS A 35 9.97 -1.21 -7.19
C LYS A 35 8.61 -1.57 -7.81
N TRP A 36 7.62 -0.69 -7.74
CA TRP A 36 6.29 -0.96 -8.27
C TRP A 36 6.22 -0.85 -9.79
N ASP A 37 5.82 -1.92 -10.47
CA ASP A 37 5.34 -1.82 -11.84
C ASP A 37 3.86 -1.43 -11.84
N VAL A 38 3.60 -0.13 -11.63
CA VAL A 38 2.25 0.44 -11.54
C VAL A 38 1.45 0.15 -12.81
N LYS A 39 2.10 0.21 -13.98
CA LYS A 39 1.45 -0.06 -15.26
C LYS A 39 0.95 -1.50 -15.30
N ARG A 40 1.81 -2.46 -14.97
CA ARG A 40 1.45 -3.88 -14.96
C ARG A 40 0.38 -4.20 -13.91
N LEU A 41 0.52 -3.66 -12.70
CA LEU A 41 -0.50 -3.80 -11.64
C LEU A 41 -1.88 -3.33 -12.12
N LEU A 42 -1.95 -2.13 -12.71
CA LEU A 42 -3.21 -1.59 -13.19
C LEU A 42 -3.78 -2.35 -14.40
N GLN A 43 -2.94 -2.96 -15.23
CA GLN A 43 -3.36 -3.78 -16.36
C GLN A 43 -3.87 -5.16 -15.92
N GLU A 44 -3.23 -5.78 -14.94
CA GLU A 44 -3.52 -7.16 -14.55
C GLU A 44 -4.63 -7.27 -13.51
N ILE A 45 -4.61 -6.44 -12.46
CA ILE A 45 -5.61 -6.51 -11.36
C ILE A 45 -6.58 -5.35 -11.35
N GLY A 46 -6.25 -4.25 -12.04
CA GLY A 46 -7.08 -3.04 -12.07
C GLY A 46 -6.99 -2.19 -10.79
N PRO A 47 -7.55 -0.97 -10.83
CA PRO A 47 -7.50 -0.03 -9.71
C PRO A 47 -8.23 -0.54 -8.46
N ASP A 48 -9.39 -1.18 -8.61
CA ASP A 48 -10.22 -1.58 -7.48
C ASP A 48 -9.60 -2.72 -6.68
N ALA A 49 -8.93 -3.65 -7.35
CA ALA A 49 -8.21 -4.72 -6.66
C ALA A 49 -7.00 -4.16 -5.90
N LEU A 50 -6.29 -3.19 -6.48
CA LEU A 50 -5.21 -2.50 -5.81
C LEU A 50 -5.72 -1.73 -4.57
N LEU A 51 -6.85 -1.02 -4.68
CA LEU A 51 -7.49 -0.37 -3.53
C LEU A 51 -7.93 -1.36 -2.45
N ARG A 52 -8.53 -2.50 -2.83
CA ARG A 52 -8.87 -3.58 -1.88
C ARG A 52 -7.64 -4.15 -1.18
N SER A 53 -6.49 -4.22 -1.86
CA SER A 53 -5.23 -4.63 -1.25
C SER A 53 -4.77 -3.67 -0.15
N LYS A 54 -4.87 -2.36 -0.41
CA LYS A 54 -4.55 -1.31 0.57
C LYS A 54 -5.50 -1.35 1.76
N TRP A 55 -6.79 -1.56 1.50
CA TRP A 55 -7.79 -1.71 2.55
C TRP A 55 -7.53 -2.94 3.43
N LYS A 56 -7.10 -4.06 2.83
CA LYS A 56 -6.72 -5.26 3.59
C LYS A 56 -5.49 -4.99 4.48
N LEU A 57 -4.46 -4.33 3.95
CA LEU A 57 -3.30 -3.92 4.74
C LEU A 57 -3.71 -3.03 5.92
N GLU A 58 -4.57 -2.03 5.69
CA GLU A 58 -5.02 -1.14 6.75
C GLU A 58 -5.73 -1.90 7.88
N LYS A 59 -6.54 -2.92 7.55
CA LYS A 59 -7.12 -3.82 8.55
C LYS A 59 -6.07 -4.61 9.33
N GLU A 60 -5.07 -5.15 8.66
CA GLU A 60 -3.97 -5.89 9.32
C GLU A 60 -3.15 -4.98 10.26
N ILE A 61 -2.92 -3.73 9.86
CA ILE A 61 -2.29 -2.71 10.71
C ILE A 61 -3.14 -2.45 11.95
N GLN A 62 -4.44 -2.22 11.78
CA GLN A 62 -5.36 -2.01 12.91
C GLN A 62 -5.42 -3.21 13.86
N GLU A 63 -5.40 -4.43 13.31
CA GLU A 63 -5.32 -5.65 14.12
C GLU A 63 -4.01 -5.73 14.90
N ALA A 64 -2.86 -5.40 14.27
CA ALA A 64 -1.57 -5.35 14.95
C ALA A 64 -1.54 -4.31 16.09
N MET A 65 -2.11 -3.12 15.87
CA MET A 65 -2.27 -2.09 16.90
C MET A 65 -3.14 -2.56 18.06
N LYS A 66 -4.29 -3.18 17.75
CA LYS A 66 -5.21 -3.71 18.75
C LYS A 66 -4.56 -4.81 19.58
N ASN A 67 -3.81 -5.70 18.94
CA ASN A 67 -3.08 -6.76 19.64
C ASN A 67 -2.03 -6.18 20.59
N LYS A 68 -1.31 -5.14 20.19
CA LYS A 68 -0.34 -4.45 21.05
C LYS A 68 -1.00 -3.86 22.30
N LEU A 69 -2.19 -3.26 22.15
CA LEU A 69 -2.98 -2.78 23.28
C LEU A 69 -3.44 -3.92 24.18
N THR A 70 -3.91 -5.04 23.64
CA THR A 70 -4.43 -6.15 24.46
C THR A 70 -3.33 -6.94 25.16
N THR A 71 -2.15 -7.11 24.57
CA THR A 71 -1.06 -7.90 25.14
C THR A 71 -0.13 -7.10 26.04
N GLU A 72 0.10 -5.82 25.73
CA GLU A 72 1.10 -4.99 26.42
C GLU A 72 0.49 -3.77 27.12
N GLY A 73 -0.81 -3.53 26.96
CA GLY A 73 -1.49 -2.37 27.56
C GLY A 73 -1.11 -1.03 26.92
N VAL A 74 -0.44 -1.04 25.76
CA VAL A 74 0.04 0.15 25.07
C VAL A 74 -1.00 0.59 24.01
N PRO A 75 -1.68 1.74 24.17
CA PRO A 75 -2.58 2.24 23.14
C PRO A 75 -1.77 2.76 21.94
N VAL A 76 -1.90 2.06 20.82
CA VAL A 76 -1.26 2.41 19.55
C VAL A 76 -2.35 2.92 18.60
N THR A 77 -2.23 4.15 18.12
CA THR A 77 -3.20 4.80 17.22
C THR A 77 -2.59 5.24 15.89
N GLN A 78 -1.29 5.07 15.73
CA GLN A 78 -0.52 5.53 14.58
C GLN A 78 0.52 4.49 14.19
N TYR A 79 0.91 4.51 12.92
CA TYR A 79 1.92 3.62 12.34
C TYR A 79 2.93 4.44 11.55
N SER A 80 4.14 3.92 11.47
CA SER A 80 5.26 4.48 10.72
C SER A 80 5.27 3.89 9.31
N ILE A 81 5.51 4.71 8.29
CA ILE A 81 5.65 4.26 6.91
C ILE A 81 7.08 4.56 6.44
N ILE A 82 7.77 3.53 5.95
CA ILE A 82 9.03 3.65 5.23
C ILE A 82 8.71 3.60 3.74
N CYS A 83 8.83 4.74 3.08
CA CYS A 83 8.69 4.83 1.62
C CYS A 83 10.06 4.61 0.98
N ASP A 84 10.28 3.42 0.40
CA ASP A 84 11.47 3.16 -0.40
C ASP A 84 11.23 3.65 -1.84
N LEU A 85 11.91 4.76 -2.17
CA LEU A 85 11.83 5.42 -3.46
C LEU A 85 12.94 4.97 -4.41
N ASP A 86 13.77 4.00 -4.04
CA ASP A 86 14.86 3.54 -4.89
C ASP A 86 14.34 2.88 -6.18
N GLY A 87 14.70 3.48 -7.32
CA GLY A 87 14.19 3.11 -8.64
C GLY A 87 12.91 3.84 -9.05
N LEU A 88 12.39 4.77 -8.23
CA LEU A 88 11.27 5.61 -8.61
C LEU A 88 11.64 6.49 -9.80
N SER A 89 10.82 6.44 -10.84
CA SER A 89 11.02 7.16 -12.09
C SER A 89 9.86 8.11 -12.38
N ILE A 90 10.13 9.12 -13.22
CA ILE A 90 9.11 10.09 -13.67
C ILE A 90 7.93 9.37 -14.30
N SER A 91 8.15 8.30 -15.07
CA SER A 91 7.06 7.56 -15.73
C SER A 91 6.07 6.94 -14.74
N GLN A 92 6.53 6.45 -13.58
CA GLN A 92 5.66 5.98 -12.50
C GLN A 92 4.88 7.14 -11.87
N GLY A 93 5.51 8.29 -11.64
CA GLY A 93 4.85 9.48 -11.12
C GLY A 93 3.81 10.08 -12.07
N THR A 94 4.13 10.16 -13.37
CA THR A 94 3.25 10.66 -14.42
C THR A 94 2.02 9.78 -14.60
N PHE A 95 2.15 8.45 -14.47
CA PHE A 95 1.00 7.55 -14.60
C PHE A 95 -0.01 7.73 -13.46
N ALA A 96 0.47 7.97 -12.23
CA ALA A 96 -0.39 8.27 -11.10
C ALA A 96 -1.12 9.61 -11.30
N VAL A 97 -0.39 10.67 -11.66
CA VAL A 97 -0.96 12.03 -11.84
C VAL A 97 -1.95 12.09 -13.01
N LEU A 98 -1.63 11.51 -14.16
CA LEU A 98 -2.53 11.52 -15.32
C LEU A 98 -3.86 10.83 -15.01
N ARG A 99 -3.84 9.72 -14.26
CA ARG A 99 -5.06 9.02 -13.89
C ARG A 99 -5.95 9.84 -12.94
N PHE A 100 -5.37 10.48 -11.93
CA PHE A 100 -6.11 11.40 -11.05
C PHE A 100 -6.75 12.54 -11.83
N LEU A 101 -6.05 13.13 -12.79
CA LEU A 101 -6.60 14.20 -13.63
C LEU A 101 -7.72 13.70 -14.56
N THR A 102 -7.60 12.47 -15.07
CA THR A 102 -8.62 11.87 -15.95
C THR A 102 -9.89 11.53 -15.17
N ASP A 103 -9.75 11.02 -13.95
CA ASP A 103 -10.90 10.72 -13.08
C ASP A 103 -11.53 12.01 -12.51
N ALA A 104 -10.74 13.05 -12.24
CA ALA A 104 -11.25 14.36 -11.83
C ALA A 104 -12.07 15.06 -12.94
N SER A 105 -11.63 14.96 -14.20
CA SER A 105 -12.39 15.51 -15.34
C SER A 105 -13.74 14.84 -15.60
N ARG A 106 -14.00 13.67 -14.99
CA ARG A 106 -15.28 12.96 -15.09
C ARG A 106 -16.28 13.34 -14.00
N ILE A 107 -15.84 14.06 -12.96
CA ILE A 107 -16.72 14.52 -11.88
C ILE A 107 -17.50 15.77 -12.31
N ASP A 108 -16.95 16.58 -13.23
CA ASP A 108 -17.61 17.77 -13.76
C ASP A 108 -18.65 17.47 -14.86
N GLU A 109 -18.80 16.20 -15.29
CA GLU A 109 -19.75 15.76 -16.32
C GLU A 109 -21.00 15.02 -15.76
N ALA A 110 -21.15 14.88 -14.43
CA ALA A 110 -22.26 14.18 -13.76
C ALA A 110 -23.19 15.13 -12.99
#